data_AF-A0A1Y2VP78-F1
#
_entry.id   AF-A0A1Y2VP78-F1
#
_cell.length_a   1.000
_cell.length_b   1.000
_cell.length_c   1.000
_cell.angle_alpha   90.00
_cell.angle_beta   90.00
_cell.angle_gamma   90.00
#
_symmetry.space_group_name_H-M   'P 1'
#
loop_
_entity.id
_entity.type
_entity.pdbx_description
1 polymer ?
#
loop_
_entity_poly.entity_id
_entity_poly.type
_entity_poly.pdbx_seq_one_letter_code
_entity_poly.pdbx_strand_id
1 'polypeptide(L)'
;MICQRCLQRASTLSSRIPRKISPLRSSITTTTILRPFSSTIARQSSNPAPQPPSPSTSESPVFSTPLSDVPTEDKPALSACPEGTVLTGLNYFKNKTDPVALADDAYPTWLWKCLEVQKKADEEADDDAGDEFSKSKKQRRLAAKRQRALEARLLAEGNLEALAPKIPLQHQSINLPSNEESTTEGSIAAQQAREDLRKAMRKERRAKIKESNYLKSM
;
A
#
# COMPACT_ATOMS: atom_id res chain seq x y z
N MET A 1 23.39 45.69 17.04
CA MET A 1 24.78 46.09 16.73
C MET A 1 25.53 44.83 16.28
N ILE A 2 25.92 44.75 15.01
CA ILE A 2 26.52 43.54 14.42
C ILE A 2 27.99 43.44 14.84
N CYS A 3 28.40 42.25 15.30
CA CYS A 3 29.70 42.04 15.92
C CYS A 3 30.85 42.01 14.89
N GLN A 4 32.05 42.50 15.24
CA GLN A 4 33.23 42.45 14.35
C GLN A 4 33.58 41.02 13.90
N ARG A 5 33.34 40.01 14.77
CA ARG A 5 33.54 38.59 14.43
C ARG A 5 32.53 38.07 13.40
N CYS A 6 31.37 38.70 13.31
CA CYS A 6 30.29 38.34 12.38
C CYS A 6 30.64 38.81 10.95
N LEU A 7 31.27 39.98 10.82
CA LEU A 7 31.73 40.53 9.53
C LEU A 7 32.90 39.74 8.93
N GLN A 8 33.87 39.32 9.75
CA GLN A 8 35.03 38.55 9.27
C GLN A 8 34.68 37.12 8.82
N ARG A 9 33.62 36.52 9.35
CA ARG A 9 33.11 35.21 8.89
C ARG A 9 32.29 35.29 7.60
N ALA A 10 31.70 36.44 7.29
CA ALA A 10 30.97 36.64 6.04
C ALA A 10 31.90 36.78 4.82
N SER A 11 33.10 37.33 5.01
CA SER A 11 34.08 37.54 3.93
C SER A 11 34.80 36.26 3.48
N THR A 12 34.81 35.18 4.27
CA THR A 12 35.48 33.91 3.91
C THR A 12 34.59 32.94 3.12
N LEU A 13 33.29 33.22 3.01
CA LEU A 13 32.33 32.39 2.27
C LEU A 13 32.11 32.85 0.82
N SER A 14 32.70 33.98 0.41
CA SER A 14 32.49 34.58 -0.92
C SER A 14 33.73 34.47 -1.81
N SER A 15 34.25 33.26 -2.04
CA SER A 15 35.05 32.95 -3.24
C SER A 15 35.25 31.44 -3.41
N ARG A 16 34.25 30.76 -3.99
CA ARG A 16 34.48 29.52 -4.73
C ARG A 16 33.65 29.54 -6.01
N ILE A 17 34.25 30.12 -7.03
CA ILE A 17 33.81 30.01 -8.43
C ILE A 17 33.97 28.53 -8.84
N PRO A 18 32.93 27.81 -9.27
CA PRO A 18 33.11 26.48 -9.83
C PRO A 18 33.70 26.59 -11.24
N ARG A 19 34.92 26.04 -11.43
CA ARG A 19 35.51 25.79 -12.74
C ARG A 19 34.65 24.76 -13.48
N LYS A 20 34.18 25.12 -14.68
CA LYS A 20 33.50 24.19 -15.60
C LYS A 20 34.48 23.11 -16.02
N ILE A 21 34.21 21.86 -15.61
CA ILE A 21 34.90 20.67 -16.13
C ILE A 21 34.08 20.17 -17.31
N SER A 22 34.68 20.18 -18.49
CA SER A 22 34.15 19.58 -19.71
C SER A 22 34.22 18.05 -19.61
N PRO A 23 33.14 17.30 -19.88
CA PRO A 23 33.26 15.85 -20.05
C PRO A 23 33.63 15.52 -21.51
N LEU A 24 34.71 14.74 -21.67
CA LEU A 24 35.01 14.06 -22.93
C LEU A 24 33.90 13.02 -23.21
N ARG A 25 33.33 13.08 -24.41
CA ARG A 25 32.44 12.07 -24.99
C ARG A 25 33.24 10.78 -25.21
N SER A 26 32.86 9.71 -24.52
CA SER A 26 33.20 8.34 -24.91
C SER A 26 31.93 7.67 -25.42
N SER A 27 31.82 7.51 -26.74
CA SER A 27 30.72 6.85 -27.42
C SER A 27 31.00 5.35 -27.50
N ILE A 28 30.28 4.57 -26.70
CA ILE A 28 30.22 3.10 -26.80
C ILE A 28 29.00 2.75 -27.64
N THR A 29 29.24 2.19 -28.82
CA THR A 29 28.22 1.62 -29.69
C THR A 29 27.81 0.25 -29.16
N THR A 30 26.54 0.08 -28.78
CA THR A 30 25.96 -1.25 -28.52
C THR A 30 24.87 -1.52 -29.56
N THR A 31 25.13 -2.53 -30.37
CA THR A 31 24.25 -3.07 -31.40
C THR A 31 23.12 -3.86 -30.73
N THR A 32 21.86 -3.48 -30.99
CA THR A 32 20.69 -4.22 -30.52
C THR A 32 20.16 -5.08 -31.67
N ILE A 33 20.27 -6.40 -31.53
CA ILE A 33 19.74 -7.40 -32.48
C ILE A 33 18.26 -7.63 -32.15
N LEU A 34 17.38 -7.29 -33.09
CA LEU A 34 15.95 -7.59 -33.05
C LEU A 34 15.70 -9.07 -33.36
N ARG A 35 14.95 -9.77 -32.51
CA ARG A 35 14.34 -11.08 -32.82
C ARG A 35 12.82 -10.92 -32.88
N PRO A 36 12.15 -11.24 -33.99
CA PRO A 36 10.70 -11.36 -34.01
C PRO A 36 10.27 -12.75 -33.51
N PHE A 37 9.43 -12.79 -32.49
CA PHE A 37 8.71 -14.00 -32.10
C PHE A 37 7.39 -14.06 -32.87
N SER A 38 7.29 -15.03 -33.78
CA SER A 38 6.03 -15.45 -34.40
C SER A 38 5.48 -16.65 -33.64
N SER A 39 4.27 -16.54 -33.09
CA SER A 39 3.50 -17.68 -32.57
C SER A 39 2.17 -17.78 -33.30
N THR A 40 2.10 -18.72 -34.24
CA THR A 40 0.84 -19.20 -34.82
C THR A 40 0.29 -20.30 -33.91
N ILE A 41 -0.91 -20.08 -33.35
CA ILE A 41 -1.66 -21.14 -32.65
C ILE A 41 -2.85 -21.50 -33.52
N ALA A 42 -2.77 -22.66 -34.17
CA ALA A 42 -3.91 -23.34 -34.74
C ALA A 42 -4.57 -24.20 -33.64
N ARG A 43 -5.89 -24.09 -33.47
CA ARG A 43 -6.67 -25.02 -32.64
C ARG A 43 -7.92 -25.44 -33.40
N GLN A 44 -7.86 -26.63 -34.00
CA GLN A 44 -9.02 -27.41 -34.40
C GLN A 44 -9.17 -28.57 -33.42
N SER A 45 -10.35 -28.73 -32.84
CA SER A 45 -11.17 -29.95 -32.99
C SER A 45 -12.37 -29.85 -32.07
N SER A 46 -13.53 -29.99 -32.69
CA SER A 46 -14.83 -30.27 -32.09
C SER A 46 -14.93 -31.76 -31.77
N ASN A 47 -15.54 -32.12 -30.64
CA ASN A 47 -16.29 -33.37 -30.54
C ASN A 47 -17.48 -33.22 -29.57
N PRO A 48 -18.57 -33.99 -29.75
CA PRO A 48 -19.90 -33.65 -29.26
C PRO A 48 -20.30 -34.37 -27.96
N ALA A 49 -21.38 -33.86 -27.38
CA ALA A 49 -22.01 -34.28 -26.14
C ALA A 49 -22.58 -35.72 -26.13
N PRO A 50 -22.74 -36.34 -24.94
CA PRO A 50 -23.69 -37.42 -24.73
C PRO A 50 -24.91 -37.00 -23.89
N GLN A 51 -26.04 -37.62 -24.23
CA GLN A 51 -27.38 -37.49 -23.64
C GLN A 51 -27.53 -38.30 -22.32
N PRO A 52 -28.54 -38.01 -21.48
CA PRO A 52 -28.86 -38.76 -20.25
C PRO A 52 -29.96 -39.83 -20.44
N PRO A 53 -30.07 -40.83 -19.55
CA PRO A 53 -31.37 -41.09 -18.90
C PRO A 53 -31.33 -41.65 -17.44
N SER A 54 -32.09 -40.98 -16.56
CA SER A 54 -33.13 -41.44 -15.58
C SER A 54 -32.89 -42.64 -14.58
N PRO A 55 -33.84 -43.00 -13.67
CA PRO A 55 -33.77 -42.72 -12.22
C PRO A 55 -33.99 -43.96 -11.29
N SER A 56 -34.07 -43.72 -9.97
CA SER A 56 -34.39 -44.64 -8.84
C SER A 56 -33.18 -45.46 -8.36
N THR A 57 -32.89 -45.60 -7.06
CA THR A 57 -33.72 -46.19 -6.01
C THR A 57 -33.12 -45.92 -4.63
N SER A 58 -33.98 -45.83 -3.62
CA SER A 58 -33.73 -45.75 -2.18
C SER A 58 -32.79 -46.83 -1.63
N GLU A 59 -31.91 -46.47 -0.69
CA GLU A 59 -31.67 -47.21 0.57
C GLU A 59 -30.62 -46.50 1.44
N SER A 60 -30.98 -46.26 2.69
CA SER A 60 -30.15 -45.75 3.78
C SER A 60 -29.17 -46.81 4.30
N PRO A 61 -28.07 -46.40 4.94
CA PRO A 61 -27.90 -46.88 6.31
C PRO A 61 -27.49 -45.79 7.31
N VAL A 62 -27.98 -46.02 8.52
CA VAL A 62 -27.83 -45.27 9.76
C VAL A 62 -26.41 -45.49 10.31
N PHE A 63 -25.74 -44.43 10.78
CA PHE A 63 -24.59 -44.58 11.68
C PHE A 63 -24.73 -43.60 12.84
N SER A 64 -24.82 -44.14 14.05
CA SER A 64 -25.01 -43.43 15.31
C SER A 64 -23.69 -42.80 15.80
N THR A 65 -23.83 -41.57 16.32
CA THR A 65 -23.09 -40.81 17.36
C THR A 65 -21.84 -41.44 18.00
N PRO A 66 -20.83 -40.61 18.36
CA PRO A 66 -20.82 -40.10 19.74
C PRO A 66 -20.52 -38.59 19.90
N LEU A 67 -21.11 -38.09 20.98
CA LEU A 67 -21.02 -36.80 21.66
C LEU A 67 -19.58 -36.36 22.00
N SER A 68 -19.25 -35.08 21.74
CA SER A 68 -18.20 -34.16 22.29
C SER A 68 -17.86 -33.20 21.12
N ASP A 69 -17.94 -31.87 21.19
CA ASP A 69 -17.53 -30.95 22.23
C ASP A 69 -18.33 -29.64 22.17
N VAL A 70 -18.25 -28.91 23.27
CA VAL A 70 -18.75 -27.55 23.51
C VAL A 70 -18.36 -26.59 22.36
N PRO A 71 -19.27 -25.75 21.84
CA PRO A 71 -18.88 -24.62 21.00
C PRO A 71 -18.21 -23.56 21.89
N THR A 72 -16.89 -23.59 22.00
CA THR A 72 -16.15 -22.38 22.37
C THR A 72 -16.23 -21.44 21.19
N GLU A 73 -16.64 -20.19 21.43
CA GLU A 73 -16.72 -19.16 20.40
C GLU A 73 -15.34 -18.90 19.81
N ASP A 74 -15.04 -19.55 18.68
CA ASP A 74 -13.80 -19.34 17.93
C ASP A 74 -13.84 -17.97 17.26
N LYS A 75 -13.26 -16.98 17.95
CA LYS A 75 -12.76 -15.78 17.27
C LYS A 75 -11.74 -16.25 16.23
N PRO A 76 -11.76 -15.69 15.00
CA PRO A 76 -10.75 -16.04 14.01
C PRO A 76 -9.36 -15.80 14.59
N ALA A 77 -8.49 -16.81 14.54
CA ALA A 77 -7.11 -16.70 14.99
C ALA A 77 -6.43 -15.50 14.30
N LEU A 78 -5.85 -14.60 15.10
CA LEU A 78 -5.21 -13.37 14.60
C LEU A 78 -3.87 -13.67 13.92
N SER A 79 -3.18 -14.71 14.39
CA SER A 79 -1.92 -15.18 13.83
C SER A 79 -2.08 -16.47 13.03
N ALA A 80 -1.17 -16.67 12.07
CA ALA A 80 -1.06 -17.91 11.32
C ALA A 80 -0.19 -18.97 12.02
N CYS A 81 0.56 -18.57 13.05
CA CYS A 81 1.49 -19.43 13.78
C CYS A 81 0.95 -19.66 15.20
N PRO A 82 0.48 -20.87 15.55
CA PRO A 82 -0.02 -21.14 16.89
C PRO A 82 1.10 -21.06 17.93
N GLU A 83 0.72 -20.90 19.20
CA GLU A 83 1.66 -20.92 20.33
C GLU A 83 2.50 -22.20 20.32
N GLY A 84 3.78 -22.09 20.72
CA GLY A 84 4.70 -23.21 20.76
C GLY A 84 5.36 -23.55 19.41
N THR A 85 5.03 -22.84 18.32
CA THR A 85 5.68 -23.05 17.02
C THR A 85 7.16 -22.64 17.07
N VAL A 86 8.07 -23.58 16.77
CA VAL A 86 9.51 -23.29 16.68
C VAL A 86 9.80 -22.55 15.37
N LEU A 87 10.30 -21.32 15.44
CA LEU A 87 10.64 -20.52 14.27
C LEU A 87 12.05 -20.88 13.76
N THR A 88 12.09 -21.82 12.82
CA THR A 88 13.34 -22.40 12.31
C THR A 88 14.22 -21.37 11.60
N GLY A 89 15.53 -21.41 11.88
CA GLY A 89 16.52 -20.65 11.12
C GLY A 89 16.66 -19.17 11.49
N LEU A 90 16.11 -18.76 12.64
CA LEU A 90 16.32 -17.42 13.19
C LEU A 90 17.54 -17.34 14.10
N ASN A 91 17.88 -18.41 14.82
CA ASN A 91 19.03 -18.40 15.71
C ASN A 91 20.34 -18.65 14.93
N TYR A 92 21.28 -17.71 15.05
CA TYR A 92 22.62 -17.81 14.50
C TYR A 92 23.69 -18.12 15.58
N PHE A 93 23.31 -18.27 16.85
CA PHE A 93 24.23 -18.59 17.94
C PHE A 93 24.34 -20.10 18.15
N LYS A 94 25.58 -20.60 18.33
CA LYS A 94 25.87 -22.04 18.48
C LYS A 94 25.29 -22.70 19.74
N ASN A 95 25.04 -21.93 20.80
CA ASN A 95 24.62 -22.44 22.12
C ASN A 95 23.20 -22.00 22.50
N LYS A 96 22.39 -21.59 21.52
CA LYS A 96 21.00 -21.20 21.75
C LYS A 96 20.10 -22.07 20.88
N THR A 97 18.84 -22.20 21.28
CA THR A 97 17.80 -22.83 20.48
C THR A 97 17.10 -21.78 19.62
N ASP A 98 16.42 -22.22 18.57
CA ASP A 98 15.53 -21.35 17.82
C ASP A 98 14.42 -20.79 18.73
N PRO A 99 13.99 -19.54 18.51
CA PRO A 99 12.93 -18.93 19.30
C PRO A 99 11.61 -19.65 19.05
N VAL A 100 10.85 -19.82 20.13
CA VAL A 100 9.51 -20.44 20.11
C VAL A 100 8.47 -19.32 20.13
N ALA A 101 7.45 -19.44 19.28
CA ALA A 101 6.32 -18.51 19.24
C ALA A 101 5.53 -18.57 20.56
N LEU A 102 5.24 -17.39 21.11
CA LEU A 102 4.40 -17.21 22.30
C LEU A 102 2.92 -17.13 21.87
N ALA A 103 2.00 -17.04 22.84
CA ALA A 103 0.59 -16.75 22.56
C ALA A 103 0.41 -15.35 21.94
N ASP A 104 -0.62 -15.17 21.12
CA ASP A 104 -0.92 -13.91 20.42
C ASP A 104 -1.05 -12.70 21.35
N ASP A 105 -1.59 -12.90 22.55
CA ASP A 105 -1.79 -11.88 23.58
C ASP A 105 -0.49 -11.43 24.26
N ALA A 106 0.55 -12.27 24.24
CA ALA A 106 1.87 -11.94 24.78
C ALA A 106 2.64 -11.01 23.84
N TYR A 107 2.21 -10.90 22.58
CA TYR A 107 2.82 -9.99 21.62
C TYR A 107 2.24 -8.58 21.73
N PRO A 108 3.07 -7.54 21.54
CA PRO A 108 2.57 -6.16 21.53
C PRO A 108 1.54 -5.92 20.41
N THR A 109 0.52 -5.12 20.72
CA THR A 109 -0.59 -4.82 19.78
C THR A 109 -0.15 -4.13 18.48
N TRP A 110 1.00 -3.45 18.46
CA TRP A 110 1.52 -2.80 17.26
C TRP A 110 1.97 -3.81 16.19
N LEU A 111 2.30 -5.06 16.56
CA LEU A 111 2.71 -6.11 15.61
C LEU A 111 1.63 -6.35 14.56
N TRP A 112 0.38 -6.41 15.01
CA TRP A 112 -0.79 -6.64 14.16
C TRP A 112 -1.11 -5.45 13.25
N LYS A 113 -0.60 -4.25 13.57
CA LYS A 113 -0.75 -3.03 12.75
C LYS A 113 0.37 -2.86 11.73
N CYS A 114 1.46 -3.63 11.79
CA CYS A 114 2.58 -3.50 10.85
C CYS A 114 2.18 -3.74 9.38
N LEU A 115 1.24 -4.66 9.14
CA LEU A 115 0.74 -4.96 7.79
C LEU A 115 -0.16 -3.86 7.20
N GLU A 116 -0.64 -2.90 8.01
CA GLU A 116 -1.44 -1.77 7.50
C GLU A 116 -0.67 -0.91 6.50
N VAL A 117 0.67 -0.89 6.56
CA VAL A 117 1.49 -0.17 5.58
C VAL A 117 1.43 -0.81 4.19
N GLN A 118 1.34 -2.14 4.14
CA GLN A 118 1.14 -2.87 2.89
C GLN A 118 -0.29 -2.70 2.41
N LYS A 119 -1.28 -2.88 3.30
CA LYS A 119 -2.68 -2.63 2.96
C LYS A 119 -2.91 -1.23 2.42
N LYS A 120 -2.28 -0.19 2.95
CA LYS A 120 -2.40 1.17 2.37
C LYS A 120 -1.78 1.31 0.98
N ALA A 121 -0.72 0.56 0.69
CA ALA A 121 -0.14 0.53 -0.64
C ALA A 121 -0.99 -0.30 -1.62
N ASP A 122 -1.59 -1.38 -1.13
CA ASP A 122 -2.47 -2.25 -1.89
C ASP A 122 -3.85 -1.63 -2.07
N GLU A 123 -4.42 -0.94 -1.09
CA GLU A 123 -5.65 -0.15 -1.18
C GLU A 123 -5.47 1.03 -2.14
N GLU A 124 -4.32 1.74 -2.12
CA GLU A 124 -4.02 2.72 -3.17
C GLU A 124 -3.92 2.10 -4.57
N ALA A 125 -3.61 0.80 -4.68
CA ALA A 125 -3.57 0.05 -5.93
C ALA A 125 -4.87 -0.74 -6.22
N ASP A 126 -5.75 -0.94 -5.25
CA ASP A 126 -7.02 -1.68 -5.35
C ASP A 126 -8.20 -0.72 -5.55
N ASP A 127 -8.08 0.51 -5.02
CA ASP A 127 -8.80 1.67 -5.54
C ASP A 127 -8.55 1.85 -7.05
N ASP A 128 -7.41 1.37 -7.58
CA ASP A 128 -7.11 1.25 -9.02
C ASP A 128 -7.63 -0.06 -9.67
N ALA A 129 -7.85 -1.14 -8.91
CA ALA A 129 -8.34 -2.43 -9.45
C ALA A 129 -9.79 -2.37 -9.96
N GLY A 130 -10.50 -1.29 -9.65
CA GLY A 130 -11.78 -0.92 -10.22
C GLY A 130 -11.79 0.48 -10.78
N ASP A 131 -10.65 1.06 -11.16
CA ASP A 131 -10.61 2.41 -11.69
C ASP A 131 -11.03 2.48 -13.17
N GLU A 132 -11.45 3.66 -13.60
CA GLU A 132 -11.70 4.00 -14.99
C GLU A 132 -10.48 3.74 -15.89
N PHE A 133 -9.29 3.54 -15.31
CA PHE A 133 -8.07 3.18 -16.04
C PHE A 133 -7.73 1.68 -16.10
N SER A 134 -8.59 0.79 -15.58
CA SER A 134 -8.34 -0.66 -15.66
C SER A 134 -8.18 -1.17 -17.11
N LYS A 135 -7.32 -2.18 -17.28
CA LYS A 135 -7.02 -2.83 -18.57
C LYS A 135 -8.26 -3.51 -19.19
N SER A 136 -9.26 -3.89 -18.38
CA SER A 136 -10.48 -4.54 -18.86
C SER A 136 -11.65 -3.57 -19.11
N LYS A 137 -12.19 -3.55 -20.33
CA LYS A 137 -13.32 -2.68 -20.72
C LYS A 137 -14.57 -2.89 -19.86
N LYS A 138 -14.82 -4.12 -19.39
CA LYS A 138 -15.97 -4.44 -18.53
C LYS A 138 -15.81 -3.84 -17.14
N GLN A 139 -14.59 -3.88 -16.58
CA GLN A 139 -14.28 -3.31 -15.27
C GLN A 139 -14.43 -1.79 -15.30
N ARG A 140 -13.88 -1.11 -16.32
CA ARG A 140 -14.07 0.34 -16.50
C ARG A 140 -15.53 0.78 -16.57
N ARG A 141 -16.38 0.04 -17.31
CA ARG A 141 -17.81 0.36 -17.40
C ARG A 141 -18.54 0.19 -16.08
N LEU A 142 -18.19 -0.85 -15.32
CA LEU A 142 -18.78 -1.10 -14.02
C LEU A 142 -18.33 -0.06 -12.99
N ALA A 143 -17.06 0.31 -13.03
CA ALA A 143 -16.47 1.40 -12.25
C ALA A 143 -17.20 2.74 -12.48
N ALA A 144 -17.25 3.18 -13.73
CA ALA A 144 -17.94 4.41 -14.11
C ALA A 144 -19.44 4.38 -13.74
N LYS A 145 -20.10 3.22 -13.85
CA LYS A 145 -21.49 3.06 -13.40
C LYS A 145 -21.62 3.20 -11.88
N ARG A 146 -20.69 2.64 -11.11
CA ARG A 146 -20.66 2.74 -9.65
C ARG A 146 -20.39 4.18 -9.21
N GLN A 147 -19.40 4.86 -9.80
CA GLN A 147 -19.08 6.26 -9.51
C GLN A 147 -20.28 7.17 -9.78
N ARG A 148 -20.89 7.07 -10.96
CA ARG A 148 -22.11 7.85 -11.28
C ARG A 148 -23.28 7.57 -10.33
N ALA A 149 -23.44 6.33 -9.88
CA ALA A 149 -24.48 5.99 -8.92
C ALA A 149 -24.20 6.58 -7.53
N LEU A 150 -22.94 6.60 -7.08
CA LEU A 150 -22.53 7.25 -5.84
C LEU A 150 -22.70 8.76 -5.92
N GLU A 151 -22.27 9.40 -7.01
CA GLU A 151 -22.47 10.84 -7.25
C GLU A 151 -23.95 11.20 -7.26
N ALA A 152 -24.77 10.44 -8.00
CA ALA A 152 -26.22 10.66 -8.04
C ALA A 152 -26.86 10.50 -6.65
N ARG A 153 -26.39 9.55 -5.84
CA ARG A 153 -26.85 9.38 -4.46
C ARG A 153 -26.45 10.56 -3.57
N LEU A 154 -25.19 11.00 -3.62
CA LEU A 154 -24.71 12.15 -2.85
C LEU A 154 -25.44 13.44 -3.23
N LEU A 155 -25.72 13.63 -4.52
CA LEU A 155 -26.54 14.74 -5.03
C LEU A 155 -27.99 14.66 -4.54
N ALA A 156 -28.59 13.46 -4.53
CA ALA A 156 -29.96 13.26 -4.05
C ALA A 156 -30.08 13.46 -2.52
N GLU A 157 -29.05 13.12 -1.76
CA GLU A 157 -28.95 13.37 -0.32
C GLU A 157 -28.73 14.87 0.01
N GLY A 158 -28.46 15.71 -1.00
CA GLY A 158 -28.25 17.14 -0.83
C GLY A 158 -26.91 17.50 -0.19
N ASN A 159 -26.00 16.54 -0.02
CA ASN A 159 -24.69 16.75 0.58
C ASN A 159 -23.69 17.27 -0.48
N LEU A 160 -23.86 18.54 -0.87
CA LEU A 160 -23.00 19.20 -1.85
C LEU A 160 -21.55 19.35 -1.36
N GLU A 161 -21.34 19.43 -0.05
CA GLU A 161 -20.01 19.52 0.58
C GLU A 161 -19.19 18.24 0.39
N ALA A 162 -19.83 17.06 0.44
CA ALA A 162 -19.16 15.78 0.21
C ALA A 162 -18.70 15.59 -1.26
N LEU A 163 -19.27 16.34 -2.20
CA LEU A 163 -18.87 16.31 -3.62
C LEU A 163 -17.73 17.30 -3.92
N ALA A 164 -17.42 18.21 -3.01
CA ALA A 164 -16.32 19.15 -3.19
C ALA A 164 -14.97 18.40 -3.27
N PRO A 165 -14.01 18.87 -4.09
CA PRO A 165 -12.71 18.24 -4.21
C PRO A 165 -11.98 18.26 -2.86
N LYS A 166 -11.60 17.09 -2.35
CA LYS A 166 -10.87 16.95 -1.08
C LYS A 166 -9.48 17.56 -1.21
N ILE A 167 -9.29 18.75 -0.64
CA ILE A 167 -8.00 19.44 -0.64
C ILE A 167 -6.99 18.63 0.19
N PRO A 168 -5.86 18.17 -0.39
CA PRO A 168 -4.84 17.44 0.36
C PRO A 168 -4.26 18.28 1.51
N LEU A 169 -3.87 17.61 2.60
CA LEU A 169 -3.40 18.26 3.84
C LEU A 169 -2.31 19.31 3.62
N GLN A 170 -1.37 19.06 2.70
CA GLN A 170 -0.28 19.98 2.38
C GLN A 170 -0.69 21.29 1.67
N HIS A 171 -1.87 21.34 1.08
CA HIS A 171 -2.41 22.51 0.39
C HIS A 171 -3.40 23.29 1.25
N GLN A 172 -3.75 22.78 2.44
CA GLN A 172 -4.63 23.46 3.37
C GLN A 172 -3.87 24.59 4.09
N SER A 173 -4.54 25.73 4.27
CA SER A 173 -4.04 26.86 5.06
C SER A 173 -4.68 26.96 6.44
N ILE A 174 -5.39 25.91 6.86
CA ILE A 174 -6.05 25.83 8.17
C ILE A 174 -4.96 25.65 9.23
N ASN A 175 -5.12 26.33 10.38
CA ASN A 175 -4.18 26.22 11.48
C ASN A 175 -4.14 24.78 12.01
N LEU A 176 -2.93 24.28 12.24
CA LEU A 176 -2.76 23.00 12.92
C LEU A 176 -3.26 23.11 14.36
N PRO A 177 -3.77 22.01 14.95
CA PRO A 177 -4.10 21.97 16.37
C PRO A 177 -2.91 22.42 17.22
N SER A 178 -3.14 23.43 18.07
CA SER A 178 -2.19 23.94 19.06
C SER A 178 -2.65 23.50 20.44
N ASN A 179 -1.70 23.26 21.35
CA ASN A 179 -2.01 22.86 22.73
C ASN A 179 -2.16 24.10 23.63
N GLU A 180 -3.18 24.92 23.36
CA GLU A 180 -3.45 26.13 24.15
C GLU A 180 -3.86 25.79 25.60
N GLU A 181 -4.52 24.65 25.80
CA GLU A 181 -5.01 24.18 27.10
C GLU A 181 -3.92 23.47 27.93
N SER A 182 -2.67 23.44 27.45
CA SER A 182 -1.51 22.81 28.12
C SER A 182 -1.72 21.35 28.55
N THR A 183 -2.64 20.64 27.89
CA THR A 183 -3.02 19.25 28.21
C THR A 183 -2.09 18.24 27.52
N THR A 184 -1.91 17.06 28.11
CA THR A 184 -1.09 15.99 27.53
C THR A 184 -1.67 15.48 26.21
N GLU A 185 -2.99 15.26 26.16
CA GLU A 185 -3.72 14.84 24.96
C GLU A 185 -3.61 15.88 23.84
N GLY A 186 -3.78 17.16 24.16
CA GLY A 186 -3.58 18.26 23.22
C GLY A 186 -2.15 18.29 22.66
N SER A 187 -1.14 17.99 23.48
CA SER A 187 0.25 17.86 23.02
C SER A 187 0.43 16.71 22.03
N ILE A 188 -0.15 15.54 22.32
CA ILE A 188 -0.06 14.35 21.46
C ILE A 188 -0.76 14.60 20.13
N ALA A 189 -1.98 15.15 20.15
CA ALA A 189 -2.74 15.47 18.95
C ALA A 189 -2.02 16.51 18.07
N ALA A 190 -1.45 17.56 18.67
CA ALA A 190 -0.67 18.57 17.96
C ALA A 190 0.60 17.96 17.32
N GLN A 191 1.28 17.03 18.01
CA GLN A 191 2.43 16.33 17.44
C GLN A 191 2.03 15.44 16.26
N GLN A 192 0.95 14.65 16.40
CA GLN A 192 0.45 13.77 15.35
C GLN A 192 0.06 14.57 14.09
N ALA A 193 -0.69 15.67 14.23
CA ALA A 193 -1.06 16.53 13.10
C ALA A 193 0.16 17.10 12.34
N ARG A 194 1.23 17.47 13.07
CA ARG A 194 2.49 17.93 12.47
C ARG A 194 3.23 16.81 11.76
N GLU A 195 3.25 15.61 12.33
CA GLU A 195 3.85 14.44 11.69
C GLU A 195 3.13 14.05 10.41
N ASP A 196 1.79 14.10 10.41
CA ASP A 196 0.99 13.75 9.24
C ASP A 196 1.17 14.75 8.10
N LEU A 197 1.27 16.05 8.40
CA LEU A 197 1.67 17.05 7.42
C LEU A 197 3.07 16.76 6.86
N ARG A 198 4.03 16.39 7.72
CA ARG A 198 5.39 16.03 7.27
C ARG A 198 5.40 14.81 6.36
N LYS A 199 4.60 13.79 6.66
CA LYS A 199 4.45 12.58 5.83
C LYS A 199 3.81 12.92 4.47
N ALA A 200 2.77 13.76 4.47
CA ALA A 200 2.11 14.24 3.24
C ALA A 200 3.09 15.00 2.33
N MET A 201 3.80 15.99 2.88
CA MET A 201 4.86 16.73 2.17
C MET A 201 5.99 15.83 1.65
N ARG A 202 6.34 14.77 2.40
CA ARG A 202 7.34 13.78 1.98
C ARG A 202 6.86 12.96 0.79
N LYS A 203 5.58 12.59 0.75
CA LYS A 203 4.96 11.84 -0.35
C LYS A 203 4.98 12.68 -1.65
N GLU A 204 4.53 13.92 -1.59
CA GLU A 204 4.55 14.84 -2.74
C GLU A 204 5.99 15.07 -3.25
N ARG A 205 6.95 15.31 -2.34
CA ARG A 205 8.35 15.48 -2.72
C ARG A 205 8.94 14.24 -3.40
N ARG A 206 8.58 13.03 -2.93
CA ARG A 206 9.01 11.78 -3.57
C ARG A 206 8.42 11.65 -4.98
N ALA A 207 7.15 11.99 -5.17
CA ALA A 207 6.52 11.99 -6.49
C ALA A 207 7.20 12.98 -7.44
N LYS A 208 7.41 14.23 -7.00
CA LYS A 208 8.12 15.26 -7.77
C LYS A 208 9.54 14.85 -8.16
N ILE A 209 10.28 14.22 -7.25
CA ILE A 209 11.63 13.70 -7.56
C ILE A 209 11.53 12.61 -8.64
N LYS A 210 10.60 11.66 -8.51
CA LYS A 210 10.41 10.59 -9.50
C LYS A 210 10.05 11.15 -10.88
N GLU A 211 9.10 12.08 -10.94
CA GLU A 211 8.71 12.77 -12.17
C GLU A 211 9.89 13.52 -12.80
N SER A 212 10.61 14.34 -12.00
CA SER A 212 11.76 15.08 -12.50
C SER A 212 12.90 14.18 -13.00
N ASN A 213 13.14 13.05 -12.33
CA ASN A 213 14.12 12.08 -12.76
C ASN A 213 13.69 11.39 -14.05
N TYR A 214 12.41 11.01 -14.15
CA TYR A 214 11.84 10.38 -15.33
C TYR A 214 11.98 11.29 -16.55
N LEU A 215 11.48 12.54 -16.45
CA LEU A 215 11.55 13.55 -17.50
C LEU A 215 12.97 13.96 -17.87
N LYS A 216 13.93 13.86 -16.93
CA LYS A 216 15.35 14.14 -17.21
C LYS A 216 16.06 13.00 -17.94
N SER A 217 15.60 11.77 -17.75
CA SER A 217 16.15 10.57 -18.41
C SER A 217 15.48 10.22 -19.74
N MET A 218 14.35 10.87 -20.03
CA MET A 218 13.57 10.71 -21.26
C MET A 218 14.14 11.58 -22.38
#